data_AF-A0A7I4E8B4-F1
#
_entry.id   AF-A0A7I4E8B4-F1
#
_cell.length_a   1.000
_cell.length_b   1.000
_cell.length_c   1.000
_cell.angle_alpha   90.00
_cell.angle_beta   90.00
_cell.angle_gamma   90.00
#
_symmetry.space_group_name_H-M   'P 1'
#
loop_
_entity.id
_entity.type
_entity.pdbx_description
1 polymer ?
#
loop_
_entity_poly.entity_id
_entity_poly.type
_entity_poly.pdbx_seq_one_letter_code
_entity_poly.pdbx_strand_id
1 'polypeptide(L)'
;MKFLEYTPLARINAFLSHVDVGGCMIQGGLEAYSCKLAGVDKKLSRSLEQEVVDSLAYLPFDLSTSPVGSLSSTASRRTLIYLILTLNHMYPDYDFSMLRPQHFIKEHGVFAAKQKIDVSLVEASKIWFTEVGEETTLMDSIWNAIDEMVF
;
A
#
# COMPACT_ATOMS: atom_id res chain seq x y z
N MET A 1 -9.96 -1.14 8.59
CA MET A 1 -8.88 -2.11 8.35
C MET A 1 -8.28 -2.43 9.70
N LYS A 2 -7.94 -3.69 10.01
CA LYS A 2 -7.31 -3.99 11.30
C LYS A 2 -5.80 -4.09 11.11
N PHE A 3 -5.07 -3.21 11.79
CA PHE A 3 -3.61 -3.21 11.87
C PHE A 3 -3.08 -4.55 12.41
N LEU A 4 -1.98 -5.02 11.84
CA LEU A 4 -1.31 -6.26 12.19
C LEU A 4 0.09 -5.94 12.72
N GLU A 5 0.29 -6.18 14.02
CA GLU A 5 1.60 -6.05 14.65
C GLU A 5 2.52 -7.19 14.23
N TYR A 6 3.77 -6.85 13.87
CA TYR A 6 4.77 -7.84 13.49
C TYR A 6 6.18 -7.29 13.66
N THR A 7 6.96 -8.04 14.41
CA THR A 7 8.25 -7.59 14.95
C THR A 7 9.29 -7.27 13.88
N PRO A 8 9.46 -8.06 12.80
CA PRO A 8 10.44 -7.70 11.75
C PRO A 8 10.17 -6.36 11.08
N LEU A 9 8.90 -5.99 10.85
CA LEU A 9 8.55 -4.67 10.32
C LEU A 9 8.90 -3.56 11.32
N ALA A 10 8.76 -3.80 12.63
CA ALA A 10 9.13 -2.81 13.65
C ALA A 10 10.62 -2.45 13.61
N ARG A 11 11.51 -3.45 13.38
CA ARG A 11 12.95 -3.20 13.21
C ARG A 11 13.25 -2.36 11.97
N ILE A 12 12.61 -2.67 10.85
CA ILE A 12 12.80 -1.94 9.60
C ILE A 12 12.26 -0.52 9.73
N ASN A 13 11.09 -0.33 10.35
CA ASN A 13 10.49 0.98 10.59
C ASN A 13 11.32 1.84 11.55
N ALA A 14 11.96 1.24 12.55
CA ALA A 14 12.86 1.97 13.44
C ALA A 14 14.02 2.60 12.65
N PHE A 15 14.62 1.83 11.73
CA PHE A 15 15.65 2.35 10.82
C PHE A 15 15.10 3.40 9.86
N LEU A 16 14.01 3.10 9.15
CA LEU A 16 13.41 4.00 8.16
C LEU A 16 12.75 5.26 8.75
N SER A 17 12.64 5.37 10.07
CA SER A 17 12.03 6.53 10.72
C SER A 17 12.76 7.85 10.41
N HIS A 18 14.09 7.79 10.24
CA HIS A 18 14.92 8.98 10.06
C HIS A 18 16.32 8.62 9.52
N VAL A 19 16.43 8.31 8.23
CA VAL A 19 17.71 7.98 7.60
C VAL A 19 18.33 9.22 6.97
N ASP A 20 19.48 9.67 7.48
CA ASP A 20 20.25 10.76 6.89
C ASP A 20 21.18 10.22 5.80
N VAL A 21 20.99 10.68 4.57
CA VAL A 21 21.80 10.29 3.40
C VAL A 21 22.70 11.42 2.89
N GLY A 22 22.99 12.43 3.71
CA GLY A 22 23.97 13.47 3.41
C GLY A 22 23.46 14.52 2.41
N GLY A 23 22.23 15.01 2.61
CA GLY A 23 21.64 16.09 1.79
C GLY A 23 20.11 16.10 1.80
N CYS A 24 19.49 14.97 2.13
CA CYS A 24 18.09 14.86 2.46
C CYS A 24 17.90 13.78 3.53
N MET A 25 16.69 13.73 4.05
CA MET A 25 16.28 12.74 5.03
C MET A 25 15.26 11.82 4.38
N ILE A 26 15.52 10.52 4.44
CA ILE A 26 14.59 9.50 3.97
C ILE A 26 13.77 9.04 5.18
N GLN A 27 12.45 9.10 5.03
CA GLN A 27 11.49 8.57 5.98
C GLN A 27 10.59 7.55 5.30
N GLY A 28 10.37 6.42 5.96
CA GLY A 28 9.55 5.34 5.45
C GLY A 28 8.89 4.55 6.58
N GLY A 29 7.83 3.84 6.22
CA GLY A 29 7.10 2.98 7.13
C GLY A 29 6.42 1.86 6.37
N LEU A 30 6.51 0.65 6.91
CA LEU A 30 5.81 -0.54 6.45
C LEU A 30 4.75 -0.91 7.48
N GLU A 31 3.52 -0.98 7.01
CA GLU A 31 2.36 -1.29 7.84
C GLU A 31 1.51 -2.35 7.17
N ALA A 32 1.04 -3.30 7.97
CA ALA A 32 0.22 -4.39 7.48
C ALA A 32 -1.18 -4.30 8.05
N TYR A 33 -2.16 -4.56 7.19
CA TYR A 33 -3.56 -4.45 7.53
C TYR A 33 -4.33 -5.64 7.00
N SER A 34 -5.14 -6.26 7.86
CA SER A 34 -6.16 -7.20 7.41
C SER A 34 -7.37 -6.45 6.85
N CYS A 35 -7.92 -6.99 5.76
CA CYS A 35 -9.12 -6.48 5.09
C CYS A 35 -10.43 -6.77 5.86
N LYS A 36 -10.37 -6.98 7.18
CA LYS A 36 -11.54 -7.25 8.00
C LYS A 36 -12.37 -5.97 8.14
N LEU A 37 -13.58 -5.98 7.57
CA LEU A 37 -14.52 -4.87 7.66
C LEU A 37 -15.32 -4.95 8.97
N ALA A 38 -15.25 -3.90 9.78
CA ALA A 38 -16.04 -3.76 11.00
C ALA A 38 -16.40 -2.29 11.24
N GLY A 39 -17.45 -2.03 12.03
CA GLY A 39 -17.82 -0.68 12.45
C GLY A 39 -17.99 0.31 11.30
N VAL A 40 -17.24 1.41 11.35
CA VAL A 40 -17.25 2.50 10.37
C VAL A 40 -16.85 2.05 8.97
N ASP A 41 -15.88 1.13 8.86
CA ASP A 41 -15.40 0.63 7.56
C ASP A 41 -16.47 -0.13 6.81
N LYS A 42 -17.30 -0.88 7.53
CA LYS A 42 -18.40 -1.63 6.91
C LYS A 42 -19.43 -0.69 6.30
N LYS A 43 -19.68 0.46 6.93
CA LYS A 43 -20.58 1.49 6.40
C LYS A 43 -19.96 2.19 5.19
N LEU A 44 -18.71 2.64 5.33
CA LEU A 44 -17.98 3.32 4.25
C LEU A 44 -17.81 2.41 3.02
N SER A 45 -17.43 1.14 3.23
CA SER A 45 -17.33 0.15 2.15
C SER A 45 -18.63 -0.02 1.37
N ARG A 46 -19.79 -0.02 2.05
CA ARG A 46 -21.10 -0.12 1.37
C ARG A 46 -21.42 1.15 0.59
N SER A 47 -21.12 2.31 1.15
CA SER A 47 -21.33 3.60 0.48
C SER A 47 -20.50 3.70 -0.80
N LEU A 48 -19.21 3.35 -0.71
CA LEU A 48 -18.29 3.35 -1.86
C LEU A 48 -18.71 2.33 -2.92
N GLU A 49 -19.14 1.13 -2.50
CA GLU A 49 -19.62 0.13 -3.45
C GLU A 49 -20.85 0.60 -4.22
N GLN A 50 -21.82 1.18 -3.51
CA GLN A 50 -23.02 1.74 -4.14
C GLN A 50 -22.66 2.85 -5.12
N GLU A 51 -21.77 3.77 -4.74
CA GLU A 51 -21.36 4.87 -5.61
C GLU A 51 -20.68 4.37 -6.90
N VAL A 52 -19.81 3.37 -6.79
CA VAL A 52 -19.16 2.78 -7.98
C VAL A 52 -20.20 2.11 -8.88
N VAL A 53 -21.16 1.37 -8.31
CA VAL A 53 -22.24 0.72 -9.07
C VAL A 53 -23.17 1.75 -9.73
N ASP A 54 -23.51 2.83 -9.02
CA ASP A 54 -24.34 3.90 -9.58
C ASP A 54 -23.60 4.59 -10.74
N SER A 55 -22.30 4.85 -10.59
CA SER A 55 -21.49 5.45 -11.65
C SER A 55 -21.43 4.58 -12.92
N LEU A 56 -21.43 3.26 -12.75
CA LEU A 56 -21.48 2.28 -13.84
C LEU A 56 -22.81 2.31 -14.60
N ALA A 57 -23.93 2.57 -13.92
CA ALA A 57 -25.24 2.60 -14.56
C ALA A 57 -25.39 3.75 -15.58
N TYR A 58 -24.59 4.81 -15.44
CA TYR A 58 -24.63 5.99 -16.31
C TYR A 58 -23.53 6.00 -17.40
N LEU A 59 -22.60 5.04 -17.41
CA LEU A 59 -21.48 4.99 -18.36
C LEU A 59 -21.68 3.90 -19.43
N PRO A 60 -21.67 4.25 -20.74
CA PRO A 60 -21.96 3.32 -21.82
C PRO A 60 -20.76 2.48 -22.31
N PHE A 61 -19.63 2.47 -21.59
CA PHE A 61 -18.39 1.88 -22.11
C PHE A 61 -17.61 1.04 -21.08
N ASP A 62 -16.96 0.01 -21.61
CA ASP A 62 -16.21 -1.02 -20.88
C ASP A 62 -15.12 -0.41 -19.97
N LEU A 63 -15.38 -0.38 -18.66
CA LEU A 63 -14.41 0.04 -17.63
C LEU A 63 -13.36 -1.05 -17.34
N SER A 64 -13.12 -1.98 -18.26
CA SER A 64 -12.04 -2.97 -18.21
C SER A 64 -10.64 -2.37 -18.12
N THR A 65 -10.49 -1.07 -18.43
CA THR A 65 -9.23 -0.33 -18.44
C THR A 65 -8.84 0.29 -17.10
N SER A 66 -9.63 0.09 -16.03
CA SER A 66 -9.27 0.65 -14.72
C SER A 66 -8.02 -0.02 -14.11
N PRO A 67 -7.22 0.70 -13.32
CA PRO A 67 -6.03 0.15 -12.65
C PRO A 67 -6.31 -1.03 -11.72
N VAL A 68 -7.53 -1.14 -11.20
CA VAL A 68 -7.97 -2.28 -10.36
C VAL A 68 -8.63 -3.40 -11.17
N GLY A 69 -8.69 -3.26 -12.50
CA GLY A 69 -9.44 -4.11 -13.42
C GLY A 69 -10.87 -3.61 -13.67
N SER A 70 -11.69 -4.47 -14.30
CA SER A 70 -13.07 -4.15 -14.66
C SER A 70 -13.94 -3.88 -13.44
N LEU A 71 -14.49 -2.68 -13.33
CA LEU A 71 -15.37 -2.31 -12.21
C LEU A 71 -16.72 -3.04 -12.21
N SER A 72 -17.09 -3.70 -13.31
CA SER A 72 -18.21 -4.64 -13.33
C SER A 72 -17.95 -5.85 -12.41
N SER A 73 -16.68 -6.21 -12.19
CA SER A 73 -16.28 -7.26 -11.26
C SER A 73 -16.33 -6.77 -9.82
N THR A 74 -17.06 -7.51 -8.98
CA THR A 74 -17.07 -7.29 -7.53
C THR A 74 -15.67 -7.38 -6.91
N ALA A 75 -14.79 -8.21 -7.44
CA ALA A 75 -13.42 -8.32 -6.93
C ALA A 75 -12.63 -7.03 -7.14
N SER A 76 -12.68 -6.44 -8.34
CA SER A 76 -12.01 -5.17 -8.65
C SER A 76 -12.57 -3.99 -7.84
N ARG A 77 -13.90 -3.93 -7.66
CA ARG A 77 -14.51 -2.93 -6.77
C ARG A 77 -14.03 -3.08 -5.33
N ARG A 78 -13.95 -4.31 -4.82
CA ARG A 78 -13.42 -4.58 -3.48
C ARG A 78 -11.96 -4.17 -3.36
N THR A 79 -11.11 -4.41 -4.36
CA THR A 79 -9.72 -3.94 -4.37
C THR A 79 -9.66 -2.42 -4.24
N LEU A 80 -10.43 -1.66 -5.03
CA LEU A 80 -10.50 -0.20 -4.92
C LEU A 80 -10.91 0.25 -3.52
N ILE A 81 -11.99 -0.35 -2.99
CA ILE A 81 -12.50 -0.01 -1.66
C ILE A 81 -11.45 -0.29 -0.58
N TYR A 82 -10.75 -1.41 -0.66
CA TYR A 82 -9.68 -1.73 0.29
C TYR A 82 -8.52 -0.73 0.21
N LEU A 83 -8.11 -0.29 -0.99
CA LEU A 83 -7.09 0.75 -1.13
C LEU A 83 -7.52 2.06 -0.45
N ILE A 84 -8.77 2.49 -0.65
CA ILE A 84 -9.32 3.69 -0.02
C ILE A 84 -9.38 3.55 1.50
N LEU A 85 -9.86 2.40 1.99
CA LEU A 85 -9.94 2.14 3.43
C LEU A 85 -8.55 2.08 4.09
N THR A 86 -7.55 1.53 3.39
CA THR A 86 -6.16 1.55 3.87
C THR A 86 -5.64 2.98 3.98
N LEU A 87 -5.85 3.83 2.96
CA LEU A 87 -5.42 5.24 3.02
C LEU A 87 -6.10 6.01 4.16
N ASN A 88 -7.41 5.82 4.36
CA ASN A 88 -8.14 6.43 5.48
C ASN A 88 -7.63 5.93 6.86
N HIS A 89 -7.09 4.71 6.94
CA HIS A 89 -6.46 4.22 8.18
C HIS A 89 -5.07 4.82 8.39
N MET A 90 -4.27 4.92 7.33
CA MET A 90 -2.91 5.45 7.40
C MET A 90 -2.90 6.96 7.67
N TYR A 91 -3.86 7.70 7.13
CA TYR A 91 -3.96 9.15 7.32
C TYR A 91 -5.38 9.53 7.79
N PRO A 92 -5.67 9.38 9.10
CA PRO A 92 -7.03 9.57 9.65
C PRO A 92 -7.54 11.01 9.55
N ASP A 93 -6.64 11.98 9.38
CA ASP A 93 -6.98 13.40 9.20
C ASP A 93 -7.42 13.75 7.77
N TYR A 94 -7.33 12.79 6.84
CA TYR A 94 -7.69 12.95 5.44
C TYR A 94 -8.89 12.07 5.09
N ASP A 95 -9.76 12.58 4.23
CA ASP A 95 -10.87 11.82 3.66
C ASP A 95 -10.57 11.42 2.22
N PHE A 96 -10.32 10.13 1.99
CA PHE A 96 -10.07 9.56 0.67
C PHE A 96 -11.31 8.95 0.02
N SER A 97 -12.52 9.13 0.57
CA SER A 97 -13.77 8.59 0.01
C SER A 97 -14.04 9.04 -1.43
N MET A 98 -13.48 10.19 -1.82
CA MET A 98 -13.60 10.75 -3.17
C MET A 98 -12.61 10.19 -4.19
N LEU A 99 -11.71 9.28 -3.78
CA LEU A 99 -10.81 8.62 -4.72
C LEU A 99 -11.58 7.70 -5.68
N ARG A 100 -11.00 7.54 -6.87
CA ARG A 100 -11.57 6.85 -8.03
C ARG A 100 -10.45 6.06 -8.69
N PRO A 101 -10.75 5.02 -9.50
CA PRO A 101 -9.71 4.17 -10.09
C PRO A 101 -8.63 4.94 -10.84
N GLN A 102 -8.99 6.01 -11.56
CA GLN A 102 -8.07 6.86 -12.32
C GLN A 102 -7.01 7.59 -11.46
N HIS A 103 -7.22 7.69 -10.14
CA HIS A 103 -6.25 8.26 -9.21
C HIS A 103 -5.18 7.24 -8.78
N PHE A 104 -5.32 5.99 -9.19
CA PHE A 104 -4.36 4.92 -8.93
C PHE A 104 -3.64 4.54 -10.23
N ILE A 105 -2.47 3.93 -10.09
CA ILE A 105 -1.74 3.33 -11.22
C ILE A 105 -1.42 1.89 -10.83
N LYS A 106 -1.67 0.95 -11.74
CA LYS A 106 -1.33 -0.45 -11.53
C LYS A 106 0.16 -0.63 -11.82
N GLU A 107 0.88 -1.19 -10.86
CA GLU A 107 2.27 -1.59 -11.10
C GLU A 107 2.36 -2.77 -12.08
N HIS A 108 3.39 -2.76 -12.92
CA HIS A 108 3.58 -3.71 -14.03
C HIS A 108 4.21 -5.03 -13.56
N GLY A 109 3.73 -5.54 -12.43
CA GLY A 109 4.24 -6.73 -11.76
C GLY A 109 5.20 -6.44 -10.60
N VAL A 110 5.39 -7.47 -9.77
CA VAL A 110 6.18 -7.37 -8.53
C VAL A 110 7.63 -6.99 -8.83
N PHE A 111 8.24 -7.56 -9.86
CA PHE A 111 9.63 -7.27 -10.22
C PHE A 111 9.88 -5.78 -10.50
N ALA A 112 9.02 -5.14 -11.31
CA ALA A 112 9.15 -3.72 -11.62
C ALA A 112 8.97 -2.84 -10.36
N ALA A 113 8.04 -3.22 -9.47
CA ALA A 113 7.86 -2.53 -8.20
C ALA A 113 9.10 -2.68 -7.29
N LYS A 114 9.67 -3.90 -7.18
CA LYS A 114 10.91 -4.15 -6.43
C LYS A 114 12.04 -3.27 -6.96
N GLN A 115 12.29 -3.28 -8.27
CA GLN A 115 13.35 -2.46 -8.88
C GLN A 115 13.19 -0.96 -8.61
N LYS A 116 11.97 -0.41 -8.69
CA LYS A 116 11.73 1.02 -8.37
C LYS A 116 12.06 1.34 -6.92
N ILE A 117 11.66 0.46 -5.99
CA ILE A 117 11.91 0.64 -4.56
C ILE A 117 13.40 0.49 -4.26
N ASP A 118 14.06 -0.54 -4.81
CA ASP A 118 15.50 -0.77 -4.66
C ASP A 118 16.30 0.47 -5.09
N VAL A 119 15.99 1.02 -6.27
CA VAL A 119 16.65 2.25 -6.78
C VAL A 119 16.40 3.44 -5.86
N SER A 120 15.18 3.59 -5.34
CA SER A 120 14.82 4.71 -4.46
C SER A 120 15.49 4.63 -3.09
N LEU A 121 15.88 3.42 -2.64
CA LEU A 121 16.45 3.15 -1.32
C LEU A 121 17.95 2.78 -1.38
N VAL A 122 18.64 3.04 -2.49
CA VAL A 122 20.07 2.72 -2.64
C VAL A 122 20.93 3.39 -1.55
N GLU A 123 20.71 4.68 -1.27
CA GLU A 123 21.51 5.39 -0.26
C GLU A 123 21.18 4.92 1.15
N ALA A 124 19.88 4.70 1.44
CA ALA A 124 19.47 4.11 2.72
C ALA A 124 20.08 2.72 2.94
N SER A 125 20.20 1.91 1.88
CA SER A 125 20.79 0.57 1.96
C SER A 125 22.28 0.60 2.35
N LYS A 126 23.02 1.65 1.95
CA LYS A 126 24.41 1.84 2.38
C LYS A 126 24.48 2.15 3.89
N ILE A 127 23.58 3.00 4.38
CA ILE A 127 23.52 3.34 5.82
C ILE A 127 23.13 2.10 6.63
N TRP A 128 22.14 1.33 6.17
CA TRP A 128 21.76 0.06 6.79
C TRP A 128 22.95 -0.87 6.96
N PHE A 129 23.77 -1.04 5.91
CA PHE A 129 24.96 -1.86 5.96
C PHE A 129 25.95 -1.41 7.04
N THR A 130 26.12 -0.08 7.21
CA THR A 130 27.01 0.48 8.23
C THR A 130 26.48 0.37 9.66
N GLU A 131 25.17 0.48 9.87
CA GLU A 131 24.55 0.48 11.21
C GLU A 131 24.18 -0.92 11.70
N VAL A 132 23.75 -1.80 10.80
CA VAL A 132 23.14 -3.10 11.13
C VAL A 132 24.09 -4.27 10.90
N GLY A 133 25.10 -4.12 10.03
CA GLY A 133 26.09 -5.15 9.73
C GLY A 133 25.76 -6.05 8.53
N GLU A 134 26.68 -6.97 8.20
CA GLU A 134 26.73 -7.66 6.90
C GLU A 134 25.72 -8.82 6.71
N GLU A 135 24.96 -9.22 7.72
CA GLU A 135 24.17 -10.47 7.63
C GLU A 135 22.99 -10.41 6.64
N THR A 136 22.35 -9.25 6.48
CA THR A 136 21.19 -9.08 5.57
C THR A 136 21.13 -7.68 4.99
N THR A 137 20.79 -7.56 3.71
CA THR A 137 20.55 -6.25 3.11
C THR A 137 19.20 -5.68 3.58
N LEU A 138 19.03 -4.36 3.48
CA LEU A 138 17.76 -3.70 3.76
C LEU A 138 16.64 -4.29 2.88
N MET A 139 16.92 -4.52 1.60
CA MET A 139 15.94 -5.05 0.65
C MET A 139 15.56 -6.50 0.98
N ASP A 140 16.52 -7.35 1.35
CA ASP A 140 16.20 -8.72 1.78
C ASP A 140 15.34 -8.71 3.04
N SER A 141 15.65 -7.83 4.00
CA SER A 141 14.86 -7.67 5.22
C SER A 141 13.41 -7.26 4.91
N ILE A 142 13.23 -6.28 4.01
CA ILE A 142 11.91 -5.82 3.58
C ILE A 142 11.14 -6.93 2.86
N TRP A 143 11.74 -7.56 1.85
CA TRP A 143 11.02 -8.53 1.03
C TRP A 143 10.70 -9.82 1.77
N ASN A 144 11.60 -10.31 2.64
CA ASN A 144 11.32 -11.47 3.48
C ASN A 144 10.18 -11.18 4.47
N ALA A 145 10.17 -9.99 5.09
CA ALA A 145 9.09 -9.59 6.00
C ALA A 145 7.74 -9.48 5.27
N ILE A 146 7.72 -9.00 4.03
CA ILE A 146 6.49 -8.94 3.21
C ILE A 146 6.03 -10.35 2.83
N ASP A 147 6.94 -11.22 2.39
CA ASP A 147 6.60 -12.59 1.98
C ASP A 147 6.08 -13.41 3.18
N GLU A 148 6.58 -13.23 4.40
CA GLU A 148 6.03 -13.90 5.58
C GLU A 148 4.63 -13.43 5.99
N MET A 149 4.22 -12.23 5.58
CA MET A 149 2.95 -11.64 5.96
C MET A 149 1.81 -11.86 4.99
N VAL A 150 2.15 -11.91 3.70
CA VAL A 150 1.17 -11.91 2.61
C VAL A 150 0.84 -13.34 2.14
N PHE A 151 1.53 -14.35 2.67
CA PHE A 151 1.35 -15.77 2.33
C PHE A 151 0.93 -16.64 3.52
#